data_AF-A0A7U9X4X6-F1
#
_entry.id   AF-A0A7U9X4X6-F1
#
_cell.length_a   1.000
_cell.length_b   1.000
_cell.length_c   1.000
_cell.angle_alpha   90.00
_cell.angle_beta   90.00
_cell.angle_gamma   90.00
#
_symmetry.space_group_name_H-M   'P 1'
#
loop_
_entity.id
_entity.type
_entity.pdbx_description
1 polymer ?
#
loop_
_entity_poly.entity_id
_entity_poly.type
_entity_poly.pdbx_seq_one_letter_code
_entity_poly.pdbx_strand_id
1 'polypeptide(L)'
;MSNVGAIQNSSYYTAAADTSAKTTEKETTKEAADTAKKNEGVVYERSSSTKNTNYVKKNASLIKQLQADTDARLSQMKNIVEQMMSKQGSAIGKADSMWRFLAGGNFTVSADVKAQAQKDIADDGYWGVEQTSDRIVDFAKALSGGDSEKADKMIAAFKKGFEQATKSWGKTLPDISQRTYDAVMKKFDAWKNGTDVSASDAE
;
A
#
# COMPACT_ATOMS: atom_id res chain seq x y z
N MET A 1 -30.25 18.21 53.74
CA MET A 1 -29.10 17.32 53.47
C MET A 1 -28.93 17.22 51.96
N SER A 2 -27.82 17.77 51.48
CA SER A 2 -27.43 17.85 50.06
C SER A 2 -26.69 16.59 49.62
N ASN A 3 -26.77 16.24 48.34
CA ASN A 3 -25.59 16.08 47.47
C ASN A 3 -26.02 15.84 46.01
N VAL A 4 -25.70 16.76 45.10
CA VAL A 4 -24.51 16.78 44.19
C VAL A 4 -24.77 15.91 42.95
N GLY A 5 -24.72 16.41 41.71
CA GLY A 5 -24.18 17.66 41.18
C GLY A 5 -23.46 17.32 39.87
N ALA A 6 -24.11 17.59 38.74
CA ALA A 6 -23.51 17.50 37.41
C ALA A 6 -22.90 18.86 37.07
N ILE A 7 -21.65 18.89 36.64
CA ILE A 7 -21.02 20.10 36.09
C ILE A 7 -20.45 19.79 34.71
N GLN A 8 -21.14 20.35 33.71
CA GLN A 8 -20.57 20.82 32.46
C GLN A 8 -20.01 22.23 32.71
N ASN A 9 -18.82 22.57 32.22
CA ASN A 9 -18.61 23.94 31.75
C ASN A 9 -17.50 24.04 30.69
N SER A 10 -17.82 24.91 29.75
CA SER A 10 -17.11 25.33 28.55
C SER A 10 -16.28 26.59 28.82
N SER A 11 -15.41 26.89 27.85
CA SER A 11 -15.06 28.23 27.35
C SER A 11 -14.01 29.11 28.06
N TYR A 12 -12.85 29.17 27.39
CA TYR A 12 -12.19 30.32 26.73
C TYR A 12 -11.75 31.61 27.46
N TYR A 13 -10.59 32.12 26.96
CA TYR A 13 -10.02 33.50 26.98
C TYR A 13 -9.43 33.98 28.33
N THR A 14 -8.31 34.71 28.47
CA THR A 14 -7.12 35.09 27.67
C THR A 14 -6.13 35.82 28.62
N ALA A 15 -4.85 35.82 28.25
CA ALA A 15 -3.83 36.88 28.43
C ALA A 15 -3.67 37.64 29.78
N ALA A 16 -2.48 37.58 30.37
CA ALA A 16 -1.46 38.66 30.30
C ALA A 16 -0.31 38.47 31.32
N ALA A 17 0.91 38.66 30.79
CA ALA A 17 2.13 39.27 31.33
C ALA A 17 2.58 39.09 32.80
N ASP A 18 3.76 38.47 32.91
CA ASP A 18 5.02 38.96 33.54
C ASP A 18 5.02 39.43 35.00
N THR A 19 5.87 38.80 35.84
CA THR A 19 6.91 39.47 36.65
C THR A 19 7.76 38.43 37.41
N SER A 20 9.05 38.38 37.05
CA SER A 20 10.27 38.27 37.89
C SER A 20 10.40 37.19 38.99
N ALA A 21 11.40 36.30 38.87
CA ALA A 21 12.71 36.49 39.53
C ALA A 21 13.65 35.26 39.45
N LYS A 22 14.75 35.45 38.70
CA LYS A 22 16.17 35.14 38.99
C LYS A 22 16.72 33.70 39.15
N THR A 23 17.57 33.37 38.16
CA THR A 23 18.93 32.75 38.19
C THR A 23 19.15 31.37 38.83
N THR A 24 19.70 30.41 38.06
CA THR A 24 21.14 30.03 38.06
C THR A 24 21.48 29.23 36.78
N GLU A 25 22.69 29.43 36.28
CA GLU A 25 23.28 29.04 34.99
C GLU A 25 23.51 27.53 34.79
N LYS A 26 23.41 27.03 33.53
CA LYS A 26 24.46 26.27 32.81
C LYS A 26 24.08 25.96 31.35
N GLU A 27 24.96 26.31 30.41
CA GLU A 27 24.90 26.01 28.98
C GLU A 27 25.01 24.49 28.67
N THR A 28 24.30 24.02 27.63
CA THR A 28 24.86 23.47 26.35
C THR A 28 23.85 22.56 25.64
N THR A 29 23.46 23.00 24.43
CA THR A 29 23.26 22.27 23.18
C THR A 29 22.81 20.79 23.23
N LYS A 30 21.61 20.50 22.69
CA LYS A 30 21.40 19.41 21.70
C LYS A 30 20.03 19.46 21.04
N GLU A 31 20.07 19.53 19.71
CA GLU A 31 18.99 19.25 18.78
C GLU A 31 18.33 17.90 19.10
N ALA A 32 17.00 17.91 19.26
CA ALA A 32 16.20 16.71 19.15
C ALA A 32 15.68 16.64 17.70
N ALA A 33 16.47 15.99 16.85
CA ALA A 33 16.04 15.54 15.53
C ALA A 33 14.96 14.46 15.72
N ASP A 34 13.70 14.85 15.57
CA ASP A 34 12.58 13.91 15.49
C ASP A 34 12.66 13.17 14.15
N THR A 35 12.98 11.88 14.24
CA THR A 35 13.18 10.98 13.11
C THR A 35 11.82 10.53 12.59
N ALA A 36 11.15 11.42 11.87
CA ALA A 36 10.00 11.06 11.06
C ALA A 36 10.47 10.17 9.90
N LYS A 37 10.17 8.87 10.00
CA LYS A 37 10.17 7.90 8.90
C LYS A 37 9.56 8.55 7.65
N LYS A 38 10.38 8.82 6.63
CA LYS A 38 9.91 9.08 5.27
C LYS A 38 9.28 7.81 4.73
N ASN A 39 7.96 7.71 4.83
CA ASN A 39 7.20 7.00 3.80
C ASN A 39 7.35 7.83 2.53
N GLU A 40 8.28 7.44 1.65
CA GLU A 40 8.35 7.93 0.27
C GLU A 40 7.16 7.38 -0.52
N GLY A 41 5.94 7.75 -0.10
CA GLY A 41 4.79 7.78 -0.99
C GLY A 41 5.01 8.93 -1.97
N VAL A 42 4.76 8.70 -3.25
CA VAL A 42 4.86 9.73 -4.28
C VAL A 42 3.92 10.87 -3.92
N VAL A 43 4.48 11.97 -3.38
CA VAL A 43 3.74 13.18 -3.05
C VAL A 43 3.24 13.80 -4.35
N TYR A 44 1.93 14.02 -4.41
CA TYR A 44 1.31 14.80 -5.47
C TYR A 44 1.78 16.25 -5.36
N GLU A 45 2.79 16.64 -6.14
CA GLU A 45 3.08 18.05 -6.33
C GLU A 45 1.98 18.67 -7.19
N ARG A 46 1.20 19.55 -6.56
CA ARG A 46 0.17 20.34 -7.22
C ARG A 46 0.86 21.45 -8.04
N SER A 47 1.46 21.11 -9.18
CA SER A 47 1.85 22.09 -10.18
C SER A 47 0.59 22.79 -10.74
N SER A 48 0.64 24.11 -10.78
CA SER A 48 -0.42 25.05 -11.16
C SER A 48 -0.44 25.27 -12.68
N SER A 49 -0.96 24.30 -13.41
CA SER A 49 -1.39 24.49 -14.79
C SER A 49 -2.65 23.66 -15.02
N THR A 50 -3.71 24.35 -15.45
CA THR A 50 -5.08 23.92 -15.78
C THR A 50 -5.37 22.43 -15.58
N LYS A 51 -5.79 22.06 -14.37
CA LYS A 51 -6.07 20.67 -14.02
C LYS A 51 -7.40 20.22 -14.56
N ASN A 52 -7.40 19.07 -15.22
CA ASN A 52 -8.62 18.31 -15.48
C ASN A 52 -9.16 17.75 -14.15
N THR A 53 -9.96 18.55 -13.46
CA THR A 53 -10.49 18.29 -12.10
C THR A 53 -11.38 17.05 -12.01
N ASN A 54 -11.87 16.54 -13.15
CA ASN A 54 -12.66 15.31 -13.24
C ASN A 54 -11.82 14.03 -13.08
N TYR A 55 -10.57 14.04 -13.57
CA TYR A 55 -9.69 12.86 -13.52
C TYR A 55 -9.20 12.61 -12.10
N VAL A 56 -8.81 13.67 -11.37
CA VAL A 56 -8.33 13.56 -9.98
C VAL A 56 -9.43 13.03 -9.04
N LYS A 57 -10.69 13.44 -9.21
CA LYS A 57 -11.81 12.96 -8.37
C LYS A 57 -12.26 11.54 -8.72
N LYS A 58 -12.36 11.18 -10.01
CA LYS A 58 -12.69 9.80 -10.43
C LYS A 58 -11.59 8.82 -10.03
N ASN A 59 -10.32 9.22 -10.19
CA ASN A 59 -9.18 8.38 -9.82
C ASN A 59 -9.07 8.21 -8.30
N ALA A 60 -9.42 9.21 -7.47
CA ALA A 60 -9.40 9.05 -6.01
C ALA A 60 -10.38 7.98 -5.51
N SER A 61 -11.61 7.96 -6.03
CA SER A 61 -12.59 6.92 -5.69
C SER A 61 -12.19 5.54 -6.21
N LEU A 62 -11.66 5.46 -7.44
CA LEU A 62 -11.14 4.22 -8.02
C LEU A 62 -9.95 3.68 -7.22
N ILE A 63 -8.97 4.53 -6.88
CA ILE A 63 -7.83 4.18 -6.02
C ILE A 63 -8.32 3.64 -4.68
N LYS A 64 -9.26 4.34 -4.04
CA LYS A 64 -9.81 3.91 -2.75
C LYS A 64 -10.51 2.55 -2.86
N GLN A 65 -11.24 2.30 -3.96
CA GLN A 65 -11.90 1.02 -4.19
C GLN A 65 -10.89 -0.10 -4.46
N LEU A 66 -9.89 0.13 -5.32
CA LEU A 66 -8.83 -0.84 -5.61
C LEU A 66 -8.01 -1.18 -4.35
N GLN A 67 -7.72 -0.18 -3.51
CA GLN A 67 -7.07 -0.36 -2.22
C GLN A 67 -7.94 -1.18 -1.26
N ALA A 68 -9.20 -0.80 -1.10
CA ALA A 68 -10.11 -1.50 -0.18
C ALA A 68 -10.31 -2.97 -0.58
N ASP A 69 -10.47 -3.26 -1.87
CA ASP A 69 -10.60 -4.63 -2.37
C ASP A 69 -9.30 -5.43 -2.13
N THR A 70 -8.15 -4.84 -2.44
CA THR A 70 -6.84 -5.47 -2.18
C THR A 70 -6.61 -5.75 -0.70
N ASP A 71 -6.92 -4.79 0.17
CA ASP A 71 -6.77 -4.92 1.63
C ASP A 71 -7.70 -5.99 2.21
N ALA A 72 -8.95 -6.07 1.73
CA ALA A 72 -9.89 -7.10 2.14
C ALA A 72 -9.39 -8.50 1.75
N ARG A 73 -8.91 -8.67 0.51
CA ARG A 73 -8.36 -9.94 0.02
C ARG A 73 -7.07 -10.35 0.73
N LEU A 74 -6.19 -9.38 0.99
CA LEU A 74 -4.96 -9.62 1.75
C LEU A 74 -5.27 -10.03 3.20
N SER A 75 -6.28 -9.42 3.83
CA SER A 75 -6.71 -9.78 5.18
C SER A 75 -7.28 -11.20 5.23
N GLN A 76 -8.09 -11.58 4.25
CA GLN A 76 -8.56 -12.96 4.11
C GLN A 76 -7.39 -13.95 3.98
N MET A 77 -6.42 -13.65 3.12
CA MET A 77 -5.24 -14.50 2.95
C MET A 77 -4.43 -14.63 4.23
N LYS A 78 -4.17 -13.51 4.93
CA LYS A 78 -3.48 -13.50 6.23
C LYS A 78 -4.18 -14.42 7.23
N ASN A 79 -5.51 -14.30 7.37
CA ASN A 79 -6.27 -15.14 8.30
C ASN A 79 -6.14 -16.63 7.99
N ILE A 80 -6.22 -17.02 6.70
CA ILE A 80 -6.05 -18.42 6.28
C ILE A 80 -4.66 -18.92 6.64
N VAL A 81 -3.62 -18.12 6.37
CA VAL A 81 -2.23 -18.50 6.62
C VAL A 81 -1.92 -18.53 8.12
N GLU A 82 -2.45 -17.60 8.91
CA GLU A 82 -2.32 -17.60 10.37
C GLU A 82 -2.97 -18.83 10.99
N GLN A 83 -4.16 -19.22 10.52
CA GLN A 83 -4.81 -20.46 10.92
C GLN A 83 -3.98 -21.70 10.52
N MET A 84 -3.37 -21.68 9.33
CA MET A 84 -2.50 -22.75 8.85
C MET A 84 -1.23 -22.90 9.70
N MET A 85 -0.55 -21.78 9.99
CA MET A 85 0.65 -21.74 10.83
C MET A 85 0.35 -22.22 12.26
N SER A 86 -0.79 -21.77 12.82
CA SER A 86 -1.25 -22.17 14.15
C SER A 86 -1.53 -23.67 14.23
N LYS A 87 -2.24 -24.24 13.25
CA LYS A 87 -2.57 -25.68 13.19
C LYS A 87 -1.34 -26.57 13.04
N GLN A 88 -0.25 -26.04 12.48
CA GLN A 88 1.00 -26.77 12.22
C GLN A 88 2.10 -26.47 13.26
N GLY A 89 1.76 -25.81 14.37
CA GLY A 89 2.68 -25.60 15.50
C GLY A 89 3.82 -24.62 15.22
N SER A 90 3.73 -23.77 14.18
CA SER A 90 4.76 -22.78 13.88
C SER A 90 4.57 -21.50 14.72
N ALA A 91 5.64 -21.00 15.33
CA ALA A 91 5.61 -19.78 16.14
C ALA A 91 5.24 -18.55 15.28
N ILE A 92 4.21 -17.83 15.69
CA ILE A 92 3.69 -16.62 15.04
C ILE A 92 4.37 -15.38 15.66
N GLY A 93 4.76 -14.41 14.83
CA GLY A 93 5.26 -13.15 15.37
C GLY A 93 5.36 -11.97 14.42
N LYS A 94 5.52 -12.17 13.09
CA LYS A 94 5.68 -11.06 12.12
C LYS A 94 5.17 -11.41 10.71
N ALA A 95 4.77 -10.40 9.93
CA ALA A 95 4.40 -10.56 8.52
C ALA A 95 5.53 -11.18 7.67
N ASP A 96 6.79 -10.80 7.94
CA ASP A 96 7.94 -11.43 7.28
C ASP A 96 8.05 -12.92 7.61
N SER A 97 7.71 -13.32 8.84
CA SER A 97 7.69 -14.73 9.23
C SER A 97 6.61 -15.51 8.46
N MET A 98 5.48 -14.88 8.17
CA MET A 98 4.41 -15.48 7.37
C MET A 98 4.85 -15.72 5.92
N TRP A 99 5.46 -14.73 5.26
CA TRP A 99 5.97 -14.90 3.90
C TRP A 99 7.07 -15.94 3.81
N ARG A 100 7.99 -15.95 4.79
CA ARG A 100 9.06 -16.96 4.86
C ARG A 100 8.51 -18.37 5.12
N PHE A 101 7.46 -18.49 5.93
CA PHE A 101 6.76 -19.75 6.15
C PHE A 101 6.17 -20.28 4.84
N LEU A 102 5.43 -19.45 4.11
CA LEU A 102 4.87 -19.81 2.79
C LEU A 102 5.97 -20.12 1.77
N ALA A 103 7.05 -19.33 1.76
CA ALA A 103 8.20 -19.59 0.93
C ALA A 103 8.86 -20.93 1.27
N GLY A 104 8.80 -21.39 2.52
CA GLY A 104 9.31 -22.69 2.93
C GLY A 104 8.61 -23.86 2.26
N GLY A 105 7.32 -23.71 1.90
CA GLY A 105 6.54 -24.76 1.22
C GLY A 105 6.21 -25.97 2.09
N ASN A 106 6.67 -26.02 3.34
CA ASN A 106 6.43 -27.11 4.29
C ASN A 106 5.13 -26.87 5.05
N PHE A 107 4.01 -26.91 4.34
CA PHE A 107 2.68 -26.77 4.92
C PHE A 107 1.67 -27.67 4.24
N THR A 108 0.64 -28.06 4.98
CA THR A 108 -0.51 -28.79 4.45
C THR A 108 -1.67 -27.84 4.17
N VAL A 109 -2.31 -28.06 3.02
CA VAL A 109 -3.56 -27.39 2.63
C VAL A 109 -4.65 -28.43 2.47
N SER A 110 -5.88 -28.08 2.83
CA SER A 110 -7.05 -28.88 2.49
C SER A 110 -7.33 -28.81 0.99
N ALA A 111 -8.03 -29.82 0.47
CA ALA A 111 -8.25 -29.95 -0.97
C ALA A 111 -9.07 -28.79 -1.55
N ASP A 112 -10.06 -28.29 -0.80
CA ASP A 112 -10.89 -27.13 -1.14
C ASP A 112 -10.07 -25.84 -1.22
N VAL A 113 -9.20 -25.58 -0.24
CA VAL A 113 -8.31 -24.40 -0.25
C VAL A 113 -7.34 -24.47 -1.42
N LYS A 114 -6.80 -25.65 -1.73
CA LYS A 114 -5.93 -25.84 -2.90
C LYS A 114 -6.68 -25.57 -4.21
N ALA A 115 -7.88 -26.10 -4.36
CA ALA A 115 -8.70 -25.90 -5.56
C ALA A 115 -9.06 -24.42 -5.75
N GLN A 116 -9.43 -23.72 -4.67
CA GLN A 116 -9.73 -22.29 -4.72
C GLN A 116 -8.48 -21.48 -5.09
N ALA A 117 -7.33 -21.76 -4.48
CA ALA A 117 -6.08 -21.06 -4.80
C ALA A 117 -5.68 -21.26 -6.26
N GLN A 118 -5.86 -22.47 -6.82
CA GLN A 118 -5.61 -22.74 -8.24
C GLN A 118 -6.53 -21.94 -9.15
N LYS A 119 -7.81 -21.82 -8.79
CA LYS A 119 -8.76 -20.96 -9.51
C LYS A 119 -8.39 -19.49 -9.40
N ASP A 120 -7.96 -19.04 -8.23
CA ASP A 120 -7.63 -17.64 -8.01
C ASP A 120 -6.38 -17.21 -8.80
N ILE A 121 -5.42 -18.12 -9.05
CA ILE A 121 -4.20 -17.82 -9.82
C ILE A 121 -4.30 -18.17 -11.31
N ALA A 122 -5.44 -18.69 -11.76
CA ALA A 122 -5.69 -18.95 -13.18
C ALA A 122 -5.67 -17.64 -13.98
N ASP A 123 -5.62 -17.72 -15.31
CA ASP A 123 -5.50 -16.53 -16.18
C ASP A 123 -6.69 -15.56 -16.00
N ASP A 124 -7.89 -16.08 -15.77
CA ASP A 124 -9.12 -15.34 -15.42
C ASP A 124 -9.32 -15.16 -13.91
N GLY A 125 -8.46 -15.77 -13.11
CA GLY A 125 -8.49 -15.72 -11.66
C GLY A 125 -8.14 -14.33 -11.14
N TYR A 126 -8.65 -14.00 -9.95
CA TYR A 126 -8.38 -12.69 -9.36
C TYR A 126 -6.88 -12.42 -9.24
N TRP A 127 -6.06 -13.37 -8.79
CA TRP A 127 -4.60 -13.28 -8.70
C TRP A 127 -3.85 -13.74 -9.96
N GLY A 128 -4.56 -13.90 -11.08
CA GLY A 128 -3.97 -14.21 -12.38
C GLY A 128 -2.97 -13.13 -12.83
N VAL A 129 -2.08 -13.53 -13.74
CA VAL A 129 -1.02 -12.66 -14.28
C VAL A 129 -1.61 -11.41 -14.94
N GLU A 130 -2.61 -11.58 -15.81
CA GLU A 130 -3.25 -10.47 -16.52
C GLU A 130 -3.99 -9.54 -15.57
N GLN A 131 -4.86 -10.11 -14.72
CA GLN A 131 -5.64 -9.34 -13.74
C GLN A 131 -4.78 -8.55 -12.75
N THR A 132 -3.71 -9.18 -12.25
CA THR A 132 -2.81 -8.53 -11.30
C THR A 132 -1.99 -7.44 -11.97
N SER A 133 -1.49 -7.69 -13.18
CA SER A 133 -0.72 -6.68 -13.92
C SER A 133 -1.57 -5.49 -14.34
N ASP A 134 -2.84 -5.69 -14.74
CA ASP A 134 -3.78 -4.60 -15.02
C ASP A 134 -4.00 -3.72 -13.80
N ARG A 135 -4.34 -4.32 -12.64
CA ARG A 135 -4.54 -3.55 -11.40
C ARG A 135 -3.30 -2.74 -10.99
N ILE A 136 -2.10 -3.28 -11.19
CA ILE A 136 -0.84 -2.55 -10.89
C ILE A 136 -0.69 -1.34 -11.81
N VAL A 137 -0.93 -1.51 -13.11
CA VAL A 137 -0.80 -0.43 -14.09
C VAL A 137 -1.91 0.61 -13.92
N ASP A 138 -3.13 0.19 -13.67
CA ASP A 138 -4.26 1.08 -13.37
C ASP A 138 -4.01 1.89 -12.10
N PHE A 139 -3.45 1.27 -11.06
CA PHE A 139 -3.06 1.97 -9.84
C PHE A 139 -1.98 3.03 -10.13
N ALA A 140 -0.97 2.69 -10.92
CA ALA A 140 0.07 3.62 -11.34
C ALA A 140 -0.46 4.78 -12.20
N LYS A 141 -1.32 4.48 -13.18
CA LYS A 141 -2.04 5.48 -13.99
C LYS A 141 -2.88 6.39 -13.09
N ALA A 142 -3.64 5.82 -12.16
CA ALA A 142 -4.49 6.60 -11.26
C ALA A 142 -3.66 7.52 -10.37
N LEU A 143 -2.51 7.04 -9.84
CA LEU A 143 -1.58 7.84 -9.04
C LEU A 143 -0.88 8.95 -9.84
N SER A 144 -0.54 8.69 -11.11
CA SER A 144 0.11 9.68 -11.97
C SER A 144 -0.86 10.73 -12.53
N GLY A 145 -2.17 10.46 -12.45
CA GLY A 145 -3.23 11.23 -13.08
C GLY A 145 -3.47 10.87 -14.54
N GLY A 146 -3.05 9.67 -14.98
CA GLY A 146 -3.08 9.21 -16.37
C GLY A 146 -1.92 9.72 -17.21
N ASP A 147 -0.99 10.45 -16.60
CA ASP A 147 0.11 11.13 -17.26
C ASP A 147 1.24 10.14 -17.59
N SER A 148 1.41 9.85 -18.88
CA SER A 148 2.44 8.95 -19.40
C SER A 148 3.86 9.51 -19.27
N GLU A 149 4.04 10.82 -19.11
CA GLU A 149 5.35 11.41 -18.81
C GLU A 149 5.87 10.97 -17.44
N LYS A 150 4.97 10.56 -16.55
CA LYS A 150 5.32 9.97 -15.24
C LYS A 150 5.53 8.46 -15.28
N ALA A 151 5.37 7.80 -16.43
CA ALA A 151 5.47 6.35 -16.53
C ALA A 151 6.84 5.83 -16.05
N ASP A 152 7.93 6.50 -16.40
CA ASP A 152 9.28 6.10 -15.95
C ASP A 152 9.43 6.12 -14.42
N LYS A 153 8.81 7.11 -13.76
CA LYS A 153 8.79 7.18 -12.29
C LYS A 153 7.96 6.03 -11.69
N MET A 154 6.85 5.67 -12.32
CA MET A 154 6.02 4.54 -11.88
C MET A 154 6.71 3.19 -12.10
N ILE A 155 7.39 3.00 -13.23
CA ILE A 155 8.20 1.82 -13.52
C ILE A 155 9.31 1.66 -12.46
N ALA A 156 10.03 2.74 -12.14
CA ALA A 156 11.07 2.70 -11.11
C ALA A 156 10.51 2.35 -9.72
N ALA A 157 9.35 2.91 -9.36
CA ALA A 157 8.66 2.58 -8.12
C ALA A 157 8.21 1.11 -8.07
N PHE A 158 7.69 0.59 -9.19
CA PHE A 158 7.30 -0.81 -9.32
C PHE A 158 8.50 -1.75 -9.16
N LYS A 159 9.63 -1.50 -9.84
CA LYS A 159 10.87 -2.28 -9.69
C LYS A 159 11.33 -2.33 -8.23
N LYS A 160 11.38 -1.17 -7.57
CA LYS A 160 11.72 -1.07 -6.14
C LYS A 160 10.77 -1.87 -5.26
N GLY A 161 9.46 -1.81 -5.54
CA GLY A 161 8.44 -2.60 -4.84
C GLY A 161 8.61 -4.11 -5.03
N PHE A 162 8.92 -4.55 -6.25
CA PHE A 162 9.15 -5.96 -6.57
C PHE A 162 10.40 -6.52 -5.86
N GLU A 163 11.47 -5.74 -5.78
CA GLU A 163 12.66 -6.09 -5.00
C GLU A 163 12.34 -6.21 -3.50
N GLN A 164 11.53 -5.29 -2.95
CA GLN A 164 11.09 -5.34 -1.56
C GLN A 164 10.22 -6.59 -1.29
N ALA A 165 9.32 -6.94 -2.22
CA ALA A 165 8.53 -8.16 -2.14
C ALA A 165 9.43 -9.41 -2.16
N THR A 166 10.43 -9.45 -3.05
CA THR A 166 11.43 -10.54 -3.11
C THR A 166 12.18 -10.70 -1.79
N LYS A 167 12.63 -9.58 -1.20
CA LYS A 167 13.30 -9.58 0.11
C LYS A 167 12.38 -10.10 1.22
N SER A 168 11.13 -9.67 1.24
CA SER A 168 10.13 -10.09 2.24
C SER A 168 9.78 -11.57 2.11
N TRP A 169 9.73 -12.09 0.88
CA TRP A 169 9.55 -13.50 0.59
C TRP A 169 10.71 -14.36 1.11
N GLY A 170 11.93 -13.81 1.09
CA GLY A 170 13.11 -14.41 1.72
C GLY A 170 13.83 -15.46 0.87
N LYS A 171 13.38 -15.68 -0.38
CA LYS A 171 14.05 -16.46 -1.43
C LYS A 171 13.56 -16.00 -2.81
N THR A 172 13.92 -16.69 -3.88
CA THR A 172 13.37 -16.45 -5.22
C THR A 172 11.84 -16.53 -5.20
N LEU A 173 11.18 -15.50 -5.75
CA LEU A 173 9.74 -15.47 -5.90
C LEU A 173 9.26 -16.63 -6.79
N PRO A 174 8.03 -17.13 -6.61
CA PRO A 174 7.45 -18.14 -7.50
C PRO A 174 7.36 -17.65 -8.95
N ASP A 175 7.37 -18.57 -9.92
CA ASP A 175 7.31 -18.28 -11.36
C ASP A 175 6.20 -17.27 -11.75
N ILE A 176 5.00 -17.43 -11.18
CA ILE A 176 3.88 -16.52 -11.45
C ILE A 176 4.20 -15.05 -11.15
N SER A 177 5.06 -14.78 -10.15
CA SER A 177 5.47 -13.42 -9.82
C SER A 177 6.34 -12.82 -10.92
N GLN A 178 7.23 -13.61 -11.54
CA GLN A 178 8.04 -13.14 -12.66
C GLN A 178 7.18 -12.90 -13.90
N ARG A 179 6.26 -13.83 -14.23
CA ARG A 179 5.29 -13.63 -15.32
C ARG A 179 4.46 -12.35 -15.13
N THR A 180 4.05 -12.07 -13.89
CA THR A 180 3.35 -10.82 -13.55
C THR A 180 4.23 -9.60 -13.73
N TYR A 181 5.50 -9.66 -13.32
CA TYR A 181 6.45 -8.57 -13.54
C TYR A 181 6.62 -8.25 -15.03
N ASP A 182 6.82 -9.27 -15.86
CA ASP A 182 7.01 -9.10 -17.31
C ASP A 182 5.75 -8.50 -17.96
N ALA A 183 4.56 -8.97 -17.56
CA ALA A 183 3.28 -8.41 -18.02
C ALA A 183 3.11 -6.94 -17.62
N VAL A 184 3.45 -6.57 -16.37
CA VAL A 184 3.42 -5.17 -15.92
C VAL A 184 4.37 -4.31 -16.74
N MET A 185 5.60 -4.77 -16.99
CA MET A 185 6.57 -4.01 -17.78
C MET A 185 6.08 -3.78 -19.21
N LYS A 186 5.56 -4.82 -19.86
CA LYS A 186 4.97 -4.70 -21.20
C LYS A 186 3.82 -3.68 -21.23
N LYS A 187 2.94 -3.70 -20.23
CA LYS A 187 1.82 -2.77 -20.13
C LYS A 187 2.27 -1.33 -19.83
N PHE A 188 3.31 -1.16 -19.01
CA PHE A 188 3.91 0.15 -18.79
C PHE A 188 4.60 0.71 -20.04
N ASP A 189 5.32 -0.11 -20.79
CA ASP A 189 5.93 0.30 -22.05
C ASP A 189 4.85 0.67 -23.07
N ALA A 190 3.76 -0.10 -23.15
CA ALA A 190 2.63 0.21 -24.02
C ALA A 190 1.99 1.57 -23.67
N TRP A 191 1.74 1.81 -22.37
CA TRP A 191 1.20 3.08 -21.87
C TRP A 191 2.14 4.26 -22.12
N LYS A 192 3.45 4.09 -21.86
CA LYS A 192 4.47 5.11 -22.12
C LYS A 192 4.50 5.52 -23.59
N ASN A 193 4.36 4.55 -24.49
CA ASN A 193 4.41 4.77 -25.93
C ASN A 193 3.06 5.15 -26.55
N GLY A 194 1.98 5.26 -25.77
CA GLY A 194 0.63 5.57 -26.28
C GLY A 194 0.04 4.47 -27.15
N THR A 195 0.52 3.23 -26.99
CA THR A 195 0.04 2.03 -27.71
C THR A 195 -0.85 1.16 -26.83
N ASP A 196 -1.25 1.67 -25.67
CA ASP A 196 -2.22 0.97 -24.84
C ASP A 196 -3.57 1.01 -25.53
N VAL A 197 -4.09 -0.18 -25.85
CA VAL A 197 -5.42 -0.31 -26.42
C VAL A 197 -6.39 -0.01 -25.28
N SER A 198 -6.72 1.26 -25.12
CA SER A 198 -7.80 1.68 -24.27
C SER A 198 -9.07 1.05 -24.83
N ALA A 199 -9.82 0.32 -24.02
CA ALA A 199 -11.11 -0.28 -24.39
C ALA A 199 -12.19 0.77 -24.77
N SER A 200 -11.82 2.05 -24.93
CA SER A 200 -12.67 3.13 -25.45
C SER A 200 -12.78 3.16 -26.98
N ASP A 201 -11.96 2.41 -27.71
CA ASP A 201 -11.95 2.43 -29.20
C ASP A 201 -12.57 1.18 -29.83
N ALA A 202 -13.20 0.31 -29.03
CA ALA A 202 -14.07 -0.75 -29.52
C ALA A 202 -15.52 -0.24 -29.52
N GLU A 203 -15.82 0.63 -30.48
CA GLU A 203 -17.19 0.99 -30.90
C GLU A 203 -17.85 -0.18 -31.65
#